data_AF-A0A1A8KXF9-F1
#
_entry.id   AF-A0A1A8KXF9-F1
#
_cell.length_a   1.000
_cell.length_b   1.000
_cell.length_c   1.000
_cell.angle_alpha   90.00
_cell.angle_beta   90.00
_cell.angle_gamma   90.00
#
_symmetry.space_group_name_H-M   'P 1'
#
loop_
_entity.id
_entity.type
_entity.pdbx_description
1 polymer ?
#
loop_
_entity_poly.entity_id
_entity_poly.type
_entity_poly.pdbx_seq_one_letter_code
_entity_poly.pdbx_strand_id
1 'polypeptide(L)'
;MQAKKRYLILFSAGTCLILLFCFGGIQVPLSRRGSHRRDDRSLTGYHLGARWRRLSGFMQAFSTLGKDSSDELHGHMSPRQKRDTNSGLYTGKRCRMETCFDFSLCERNGFKVYLYPQLKGEKLSESYQSILASIEGSRFYTPDPGQACLFVLSLDTLDRDQLSPYYVHNLKAKIQGLPLWNEGKNHIIFNLYSGTWPDYTEDLGFDIGLAMLAKASISTENFRPNFDISIPLFSKDHPRTGGERGYLKHNTIPP
;
A
#
# COMPACT_ATOMS: atom_id res chain seq x y z
N MET A 1 -63.61 45.95 4.51
CA MET A 1 -62.33 46.27 3.84
C MET A 1 -61.12 45.85 4.70
N GLN A 2 -60.82 44.55 4.83
CA GLN A 2 -59.69 44.10 5.68
C GLN A 2 -58.88 42.90 5.15
N ALA A 3 -59.28 42.30 4.02
CA ALA A 3 -58.56 41.15 3.46
C ALA A 3 -57.40 41.55 2.53
N LYS A 4 -57.53 42.62 1.73
CA LYS A 4 -56.49 43.03 0.75
C LYS A 4 -55.20 43.58 1.39
N LYS A 5 -55.24 44.07 2.63
CA LYS A 5 -54.07 44.56 3.37
C LYS A 5 -53.22 43.45 4.00
N ARG A 6 -53.78 42.26 4.24
CA ARG A 6 -53.05 41.15 4.90
C ARG A 6 -52.11 40.41 3.95
N TYR A 7 -52.48 40.28 2.68
CA TYR A 7 -51.65 39.59 1.68
C TYR A 7 -50.44 40.40 1.22
N LEU A 8 -50.54 41.74 1.21
CA LEU A 8 -49.42 42.63 0.87
C LEU A 8 -48.27 42.57 1.91
N ILE A 9 -48.61 42.42 3.20
CA ILE A 9 -47.62 42.33 4.29
C ILE A 9 -46.93 40.95 4.29
N LEU A 10 -47.66 39.89 3.96
CA LEU A 10 -47.08 38.54 3.86
C LEU A 10 -46.12 38.41 2.66
N PHE A 11 -46.45 39.02 1.51
CA PHE A 11 -45.56 39.00 0.34
C PHE A 11 -44.29 39.86 0.55
N SER A 12 -44.38 40.99 1.25
CA SER A 12 -43.19 41.81 1.55
C SER A 12 -42.26 41.17 2.58
N ALA A 13 -42.81 40.48 3.59
CA ALA A 13 -42.01 39.75 4.58
C ALA A 13 -41.29 38.54 3.96
N GLY A 14 -41.94 37.80 3.06
CA GLY A 14 -41.34 36.66 2.37
C GLY A 14 -40.21 37.05 1.41
N THR A 15 -40.39 38.15 0.66
CA THR A 15 -39.35 38.66 -0.26
C THR A 15 -38.13 39.23 0.49
N CYS A 16 -38.34 39.85 1.67
CA CYS A 16 -37.25 40.33 2.53
C CYS A 16 -36.43 39.17 3.14
N LEU A 17 -37.07 38.08 3.56
CA LEU A 17 -36.39 36.89 4.10
C LEU A 17 -35.54 36.16 3.04
N ILE A 18 -36.05 36.04 1.81
CA ILE A 18 -35.31 35.41 0.70
C ILE A 18 -34.10 36.27 0.31
N LEU A 19 -34.22 37.60 0.27
CA LEU A 19 -33.10 38.48 0.00
C LEU A 19 -32.05 38.44 1.13
N LEU A 20 -32.46 38.33 2.39
CA LEU A 20 -31.53 38.14 3.52
C LEU A 20 -30.77 36.81 3.44
N PHE A 21 -31.39 35.74 2.94
CA PHE A 21 -30.69 34.45 2.74
C PHE A 21 -29.80 34.42 1.49
N CYS A 22 -30.21 35.09 0.40
CA CYS A 22 -29.43 35.11 -0.84
C CYS A 22 -28.23 36.07 -0.79
N PHE A 23 -28.31 37.16 -0.01
CA PHE A 23 -27.25 38.17 0.10
C PHE A 23 -26.54 38.20 1.46
N GLY A 24 -27.16 37.66 2.52
CA GLY A 24 -26.59 37.57 3.87
C GLY A 24 -26.13 36.14 4.18
N GLY A 25 -24.90 35.81 3.81
CA GLY A 25 -24.27 34.54 4.19
C GLY A 25 -24.16 34.41 5.71
N ILE A 26 -25.16 33.79 6.34
CA ILE A 26 -25.13 33.45 7.77
C ILE A 26 -24.69 31.99 7.90
N GLN A 27 -23.42 31.82 8.21
CA GLN A 27 -22.82 30.56 8.65
C GLN A 27 -23.33 30.24 10.07
N VAL A 28 -23.92 29.06 10.25
CA VAL A 28 -24.30 28.56 11.59
C VAL A 28 -23.16 27.69 12.11
N PRO A 29 -22.48 28.03 13.23
CA PRO A 29 -21.36 27.26 13.74
C PRO A 29 -21.79 26.26 14.83
N LEU A 30 -21.30 25.02 14.76
CA LEU A 30 -21.35 24.05 15.86
C LEU A 30 -19.94 23.87 16.46
N SER A 31 -19.84 24.26 17.74
CA SER A 31 -18.89 23.91 18.81
C SER A 31 -17.39 23.66 18.55
N ARG A 32 -16.65 24.60 19.18
CA ARG A 32 -15.23 24.88 19.44
C ARG A 32 -14.40 23.81 20.22
N ARG A 33 -13.10 23.65 19.89
CA ARG A 33 -11.89 23.75 20.79
C ARG A 33 -10.61 23.53 19.96
N GLY A 34 -9.81 24.55 19.62
CA GLY A 34 -8.63 25.04 20.37
C GLY A 34 -7.34 24.77 19.56
N SER A 35 -6.83 25.74 18.79
CA SER A 35 -5.72 26.67 19.10
C SER A 35 -4.33 26.18 18.65
N HIS A 36 -3.77 26.76 17.57
CA HIS A 36 -2.49 27.46 17.62
C HIS A 36 -2.27 28.38 16.40
N ARG A 37 -1.84 29.61 16.71
CA ARG A 37 -1.42 30.73 15.83
C ARG A 37 -0.22 30.37 14.94
N ARG A 38 -0.19 30.89 13.71
CA ARG A 38 0.60 32.09 13.32
C ARG A 38 0.31 32.48 11.86
N ASP A 39 -0.12 33.72 11.67
CA ASP A 39 -0.06 34.44 10.40
C ASP A 39 1.41 34.69 10.00
N ASP A 40 1.73 34.71 8.70
CA ASP A 40 1.98 36.01 8.08
C ASP A 40 1.95 35.98 6.53
N ARG A 41 1.58 37.15 6.00
CA ARG A 41 1.38 37.49 4.59
C ARG A 41 2.68 37.87 3.87
N SER A 42 2.53 37.98 2.54
CA SER A 42 3.29 38.81 1.58
C SER A 42 4.52 38.14 0.94
N LEU A 43 4.85 38.31 -0.34
CA LEU A 43 4.42 39.25 -1.36
C LEU A 43 4.76 38.67 -2.77
N THR A 44 4.02 39.16 -3.77
CA THR A 44 4.14 39.07 -5.24
C THR A 44 5.52 38.95 -5.91
N GLY A 45 5.55 38.28 -7.07
CA GLY A 45 6.64 38.39 -8.07
C GLY A 45 6.47 37.55 -9.35
N TYR A 46 5.68 38.08 -10.30
CA TYR A 46 5.78 38.02 -11.78
C TYR A 46 6.46 36.89 -12.60
N HIS A 47 5.73 36.45 -13.64
CA HIS A 47 6.14 35.92 -14.98
C HIS A 47 6.91 34.57 -15.00
N LEU A 48 6.73 33.61 -15.94
CA LEU A 48 6.25 33.62 -17.32
C LEU A 48 5.88 32.17 -17.77
N GLY A 49 4.75 32.00 -18.47
CA GLY A 49 4.52 31.04 -19.56
C GLY A 49 4.96 29.56 -19.50
N ALA A 50 3.99 28.66 -19.30
CA ALA A 50 3.86 27.43 -20.08
C ALA A 50 2.39 26.95 -20.10
N ARG A 51 1.70 27.32 -21.19
CA ARG A 51 0.29 27.07 -21.47
C ARG A 51 0.09 25.63 -21.97
N TRP A 52 -0.12 24.68 -21.06
CA TRP A 52 -0.68 23.37 -21.44
C TRP A 52 -2.19 23.53 -21.65
N ARG A 53 -2.62 23.41 -22.91
CA ARG A 53 -4.04 23.36 -23.28
C ARG A 53 -4.69 22.16 -22.57
N ARG A 54 -5.50 22.43 -21.55
CA ARG A 54 -6.46 21.44 -21.03
C ARG A 54 -7.49 21.17 -22.12
N LEU A 55 -7.44 19.99 -22.74
CA LEU A 55 -8.62 19.44 -23.37
C LEU A 55 -9.64 19.23 -22.25
N SER A 56 -10.74 19.97 -22.27
CA SER A 56 -11.93 19.65 -21.51
C SER A 56 -12.64 18.48 -22.17
N GLY A 57 -12.06 17.29 -22.00
CA GLY A 57 -12.80 16.03 -22.15
C GLY A 57 -13.54 15.80 -20.85
N PHE A 58 -14.86 15.73 -20.92
CA PHE A 58 -15.75 15.28 -19.86
C PHE A 58 -15.41 13.82 -19.52
N MET A 59 -14.37 13.61 -18.72
CA MET A 59 -14.15 12.37 -18.00
C MET A 59 -14.89 12.54 -16.68
N GLN A 60 -16.11 12.03 -16.65
CA GLN A 60 -16.87 11.85 -15.43
C GLN A 60 -15.98 11.07 -14.47
N ALA A 61 -15.56 11.72 -13.38
CA ALA A 61 -14.86 11.03 -12.31
C ALA A 61 -15.79 9.91 -11.84
N PHE A 62 -15.42 8.66 -12.09
CA PHE A 62 -16.05 7.54 -11.43
C PHE A 62 -15.77 7.73 -9.95
N SER A 63 -16.76 8.27 -9.24
CA SER A 63 -16.87 8.14 -7.80
C SER A 63 -17.06 6.64 -7.53
N THR A 64 -15.97 5.89 -7.46
CA THR A 64 -15.98 4.57 -6.86
C THR A 64 -16.32 4.78 -5.39
N LEU A 65 -17.60 4.61 -5.08
CA LEU A 65 -18.09 4.40 -3.73
C LEU A 65 -17.35 3.17 -3.20
N GLY A 66 -16.22 3.41 -2.54
CA GLY A 66 -15.47 2.42 -1.79
C GLY A 66 -16.29 1.98 -0.59
N LYS A 67 -17.20 1.04 -0.84
CA LYS A 67 -17.93 0.28 0.17
C LYS A 67 -18.39 -1.02 -0.48
N ASP A 68 -18.11 -2.11 0.20
CA ASP A 68 -18.43 -3.50 -0.14
C ASP A 68 -17.58 -4.17 -1.23
N SER A 69 -16.39 -4.61 -0.83
CA SER A 69 -15.79 -5.82 -1.43
C SER A 69 -15.13 -6.74 -0.39
N SER A 70 -15.11 -6.36 0.90
CA SER A 70 -14.53 -7.18 1.97
C SER A 70 -15.52 -8.07 2.72
N ASP A 71 -16.84 -7.87 2.53
CA ASP A 71 -17.85 -8.60 3.32
C ASP A 71 -18.33 -9.91 2.67
N GLU A 72 -18.06 -10.19 1.38
CA GLU A 72 -18.57 -11.41 0.72
C GLU A 72 -17.60 -12.62 0.72
N LEU A 73 -16.30 -12.45 1.01
CA LEU A 73 -15.34 -13.58 1.05
C LEU A 73 -15.12 -14.17 2.46
N HIS A 74 -15.79 -13.63 3.49
CA HIS A 74 -15.51 -13.95 4.91
C HIS A 74 -16.72 -14.47 5.68
N GLY A 75 -17.57 -15.29 5.05
CA GLY A 75 -18.76 -15.88 5.67
C GLY A 75 -18.54 -16.81 6.88
N HIS A 76 -17.29 -17.12 7.26
CA HIS A 76 -16.99 -18.11 8.31
C HIS A 76 -15.99 -17.65 9.39
N MET A 77 -15.67 -16.35 9.49
CA MET A 77 -14.73 -15.85 10.50
C MET A 77 -15.44 -15.55 11.83
N SER A 78 -14.86 -15.98 12.96
CA SER A 78 -15.30 -15.56 14.30
C SER A 78 -15.16 -14.04 14.47
N PRO A 79 -16.05 -13.36 15.22
CA PRO A 79 -15.93 -11.92 15.50
C PRO A 79 -14.57 -11.50 16.07
N ARG A 80 -13.92 -12.37 16.86
CA ARG A 80 -12.55 -12.12 17.37
C ARG A 80 -11.53 -12.09 16.23
N GLN A 81 -11.60 -13.06 15.33
CA GLN A 81 -10.70 -13.16 14.18
C GLN A 81 -10.87 -11.99 13.21
N LYS A 82 -12.10 -11.48 13.02
CA LYS A 82 -12.38 -10.25 12.24
C LYS A 82 -11.77 -9.00 12.89
N ARG A 83 -11.76 -8.91 14.22
CA ARG A 83 -11.13 -7.78 14.93
C ARG A 83 -9.61 -7.82 14.81
N ASP A 84 -9.01 -8.99 15.04
CA ASP A 84 -7.54 -9.14 15.03
C ASP A 84 -6.94 -8.86 13.64
N THR A 85 -7.59 -9.35 12.60
CA THR A 85 -7.22 -9.05 11.19
C THR A 85 -7.35 -7.56 10.90
N ASN A 86 -8.46 -6.92 11.27
CA ASN A 86 -8.62 -5.48 11.07
C ASN A 86 -7.61 -4.63 11.86
N SER A 87 -7.27 -5.02 13.09
CA SER A 87 -6.24 -4.31 13.87
C SER A 87 -4.85 -4.47 13.26
N GLY A 88 -4.52 -5.67 12.77
CA GLY A 88 -3.26 -5.96 12.10
C GLY A 88 -3.09 -5.15 10.83
N LEU A 89 -4.11 -5.14 9.96
CA LEU A 89 -4.16 -4.32 8.75
C LEU A 89 -4.00 -2.82 9.06
N TYR A 90 -4.63 -2.33 10.13
CA TYR A 90 -4.55 -0.93 10.54
C TYR A 90 -3.17 -0.54 11.07
N THR A 91 -2.51 -1.45 11.79
CA THR A 91 -1.13 -1.29 12.27
C THR A 91 -0.15 -1.34 11.10
N GLY A 92 -0.29 -2.32 10.20
CA GLY A 92 0.56 -2.46 9.02
C GLY A 92 0.52 -1.24 8.10
N LYS A 93 -0.66 -0.63 7.88
CA LYS A 93 -0.80 0.61 7.08
C LYS A 93 -0.04 1.81 7.63
N ARG A 94 0.26 1.83 8.93
CA ARG A 94 1.05 2.90 9.58
C ARG A 94 2.54 2.62 9.64
N CYS A 95 2.99 1.47 9.15
CA CYS A 95 4.40 1.16 9.20
C CYS A 95 5.25 2.13 8.40
N ARG A 96 6.34 2.53 9.05
CA ARG A 96 7.44 3.30 8.51
C ARG A 96 8.73 2.60 8.94
N MET A 97 9.85 2.98 8.33
CA MET A 97 11.14 2.38 8.69
C MET A 97 11.44 2.56 10.17
N GLU A 98 11.22 3.76 10.70
CA GLU A 98 11.48 4.10 12.09
C GLU A 98 10.56 3.39 13.11
N THR A 99 9.39 2.91 12.70
CA THR A 99 8.42 2.29 13.61
C THR A 99 8.36 0.77 13.51
N CYS A 100 8.55 0.21 12.31
CA CYS A 100 8.34 -1.21 12.04
C CYS A 100 9.62 -1.94 11.62
N PHE A 101 10.75 -1.25 11.43
CA PHE A 101 12.03 -1.85 11.15
C PHE A 101 13.01 -1.62 12.30
N ASP A 102 13.73 -2.67 12.70
CA ASP A 102 14.76 -2.62 13.73
C ASP A 102 16.15 -2.43 13.10
N PHE A 103 16.64 -1.19 13.13
CA PHE A 103 17.96 -0.84 12.60
C PHE A 103 19.11 -1.39 13.44
N SER A 104 18.89 -1.63 14.74
CA SER A 104 19.97 -2.02 15.66
C SER A 104 20.65 -3.33 15.27
N LEU A 105 19.88 -4.24 14.64
CA LEU A 105 20.41 -5.49 14.10
C LEU A 105 21.39 -5.25 12.95
N CYS A 106 21.07 -4.34 12.04
CA CYS A 106 21.94 -4.00 10.91
C CYS A 106 23.18 -3.20 11.36
N GLU A 107 23.02 -2.32 12.35
CA GLU A 107 24.14 -1.54 12.90
C GLU A 107 25.17 -2.44 13.60
N ARG A 108 24.71 -3.48 14.31
CA ARG A 108 25.58 -4.41 15.03
C ARG A 108 26.34 -5.38 14.11
N ASN A 109 25.63 -5.97 13.15
CA ASN A 109 26.13 -7.12 12.38
C ASN A 109 26.44 -6.79 10.91
N GLY A 110 26.17 -5.56 10.48
CA GLY A 110 26.10 -5.16 9.08
C GLY A 110 24.78 -5.56 8.43
N PHE A 111 24.57 -5.13 7.18
CA PHE A 111 23.38 -5.51 6.41
C PHE A 111 23.50 -6.96 5.92
N LYS A 112 22.86 -7.89 6.66
CA LYS A 112 22.83 -9.31 6.35
C LYS A 112 21.39 -9.83 6.25
N VAL A 113 21.18 -10.77 5.32
CA VAL A 113 19.88 -11.33 4.97
C VAL A 113 19.86 -12.82 5.26
N TYR A 114 18.91 -13.27 6.08
CA TYR A 114 18.67 -14.68 6.34
C TYR A 114 17.47 -15.19 5.54
N LEU A 115 17.64 -16.38 4.97
CA LEU A 115 16.58 -17.11 4.29
C LEU A 115 16.06 -18.21 5.23
N TYR A 116 14.74 -18.28 5.42
CA TYR A 116 14.15 -19.39 6.18
C TYR A 116 14.43 -20.73 5.49
N PRO A 117 14.54 -21.83 6.24
CA PRO A 117 14.60 -23.15 5.64
C PRO A 117 13.29 -23.46 4.89
N GLN A 118 13.38 -24.19 3.79
CA GLN A 118 12.21 -24.64 3.03
C GLN A 118 11.35 -25.58 3.88
N LEU A 119 10.05 -25.32 3.94
CA LEU A 119 9.10 -26.19 4.63
C LEU A 119 8.82 -27.45 3.80
N LYS A 120 8.84 -28.62 4.45
CA LYS A 120 8.53 -29.89 3.79
C LYS A 120 7.11 -29.86 3.21
N GLY A 121 6.99 -30.20 1.93
CA GLY A 121 5.71 -30.31 1.23
C GLY A 121 5.27 -29.05 0.49
N GLU A 122 5.94 -27.90 0.70
CA GLU A 122 5.67 -26.68 -0.07
C GLU A 122 6.48 -26.67 -1.37
N LYS A 123 5.81 -26.34 -2.47
CA LYS A 123 6.45 -26.15 -3.77
C LYS A 123 6.71 -24.67 -3.97
N LEU A 124 7.90 -24.34 -4.48
CA LEU A 124 8.26 -22.98 -4.87
C LEU A 124 8.26 -22.88 -6.40
N SER A 125 7.74 -21.79 -6.94
CA SER A 125 7.88 -21.47 -8.37
C SER A 125 9.35 -21.24 -8.73
N GLU A 126 9.70 -21.45 -9.99
CA GLU A 126 11.06 -21.17 -10.49
C GLU A 126 11.45 -19.70 -10.30
N SER A 127 10.49 -18.78 -10.44
CA SER A 127 10.71 -17.36 -10.20
C SER A 127 11.05 -17.07 -8.74
N TYR A 128 10.35 -17.69 -7.78
CA TYR A 128 10.66 -17.51 -6.36
C TYR A 128 11.99 -18.16 -5.97
N GLN A 129 12.27 -19.36 -6.49
CA GLN A 129 13.57 -20.00 -6.32
C GLN A 129 14.70 -19.13 -6.88
N SER A 130 14.47 -18.45 -8.00
CA SER A 130 15.43 -17.51 -8.58
C SER A 130 15.69 -16.30 -7.67
N ILE A 131 14.65 -15.76 -7.01
CA ILE A 131 14.80 -14.70 -6.01
C ILE A 131 15.65 -15.19 -4.84
N LEU A 132 15.28 -16.32 -4.23
CA LEU A 132 15.99 -16.88 -3.08
C LEU A 132 17.46 -17.17 -3.41
N ALA A 133 17.73 -17.79 -4.56
CA ALA A 133 19.08 -18.12 -4.98
C ALA A 133 19.92 -16.88 -5.34
N SER A 134 19.28 -15.79 -5.80
CA SER A 134 19.96 -14.51 -6.04
C SER A 134 20.38 -13.86 -4.72
N ILE A 135 19.56 -14.00 -3.67
CA ILE A 135 19.90 -13.53 -2.32
C ILE A 135 21.03 -14.37 -1.74
N GLU A 136 20.90 -15.70 -1.82
CA GLU A 136 21.90 -16.66 -1.32
C GLU A 136 23.28 -16.47 -1.96
N GLY A 137 23.33 -16.18 -3.26
CA GLY A 137 24.57 -15.90 -3.99
C GLY A 137 25.15 -14.49 -3.75
N SER A 138 24.46 -13.63 -3.00
CA SER A 138 24.90 -12.26 -2.74
C SER A 138 25.83 -12.17 -1.53
N ARG A 139 26.63 -11.11 -1.45
CA ARG A 139 27.48 -10.81 -0.28
C ARG A 139 26.71 -10.55 1.01
N PHE A 140 25.39 -10.38 0.92
CA PHE A 140 24.54 -10.05 2.06
C PHE A 140 23.96 -11.30 2.73
N TYR A 141 24.02 -12.46 2.07
CA TYR A 141 23.47 -13.69 2.65
C TYR A 141 24.20 -14.11 3.93
N THR A 142 23.43 -14.61 4.90
CA THR A 142 23.96 -15.29 6.09
C THR A 142 23.13 -16.55 6.41
N PRO A 143 23.78 -17.69 6.73
CA PRO A 143 23.09 -18.87 7.23
C PRO A 143 22.73 -18.75 8.72
N ASP A 144 23.33 -17.82 9.45
CA ASP A 144 23.08 -17.58 10.87
C ASP A 144 22.00 -16.49 11.07
N PRO A 145 20.80 -16.82 11.60
CA PRO A 145 19.75 -15.84 11.84
C PRO A 145 20.12 -14.81 12.92
N GLY A 146 21.04 -15.13 13.85
CA GLY A 146 21.50 -14.19 14.88
C GLY A 146 22.37 -13.05 14.34
N GLN A 147 22.91 -13.22 13.14
CA GLN A 147 23.68 -12.19 12.42
C GLN A 147 22.84 -11.42 11.42
N ALA A 148 21.63 -11.88 11.11
CA ALA A 148 20.78 -11.26 10.11
C ALA A 148 20.07 -10.03 10.67
N CYS A 149 19.83 -9.06 9.80
CA CYS A 149 18.96 -7.94 10.10
C CYS A 149 17.75 -7.86 9.17
N LEU A 150 17.71 -8.66 8.10
CA LEU A 150 16.56 -8.82 7.24
C LEU A 150 16.25 -10.31 7.05
N PHE A 151 14.97 -10.66 7.04
CA PHE A 151 14.50 -12.03 6.97
C PHE A 151 13.58 -12.22 5.75
N VAL A 152 13.82 -13.29 5.01
CA VAL A 152 13.02 -13.65 3.83
C VAL A 152 12.47 -15.06 4.01
N LEU A 153 11.15 -15.19 3.88
CA LEU A 153 10.49 -16.47 4.00
C LEU A 153 10.89 -17.41 2.86
N SER A 154 10.85 -18.72 3.09
CA SER A 154 10.89 -19.73 2.03
C SER A 154 9.49 -20.24 1.74
N LEU A 155 8.57 -19.29 1.52
CA LEU A 155 7.15 -19.51 1.21
C LEU A 155 6.79 -18.66 -0.01
N ASP A 156 6.40 -19.32 -1.09
CA ASP A 156 6.09 -18.62 -2.33
C ASP A 156 4.82 -17.76 -2.17
N THR A 157 5.03 -16.45 -2.21
CA THR A 157 3.98 -15.43 -2.08
C THR A 157 3.82 -14.61 -3.36
N LEU A 158 4.53 -15.00 -4.44
CA LEU A 158 4.54 -14.25 -5.69
C LEU A 158 3.19 -14.26 -6.40
N ASP A 159 2.45 -15.36 -6.29
CA ASP A 159 1.19 -15.57 -6.98
C ASP A 159 0.07 -15.83 -5.96
N ARG A 160 -0.89 -14.91 -5.92
CA ARG A 160 -2.05 -14.99 -5.01
C ARG A 160 -3.33 -15.41 -5.72
N ASP A 161 -3.24 -15.87 -6.96
CA ASP A 161 -4.33 -16.60 -7.62
C ASP A 161 -4.53 -17.98 -6.97
N GLN A 162 -5.73 -18.26 -6.46
CA GLN A 162 -6.06 -19.53 -5.82
C GLN A 162 -6.02 -20.73 -6.77
N LEU A 163 -6.11 -20.49 -8.08
CA LEU A 163 -5.98 -21.51 -9.11
C LEU A 163 -4.53 -21.78 -9.50
N SER A 164 -3.58 -20.98 -9.00
CA SER A 164 -2.17 -21.15 -9.28
C SER A 164 -1.65 -22.45 -8.64
N PRO A 165 -0.87 -23.27 -9.37
CA PRO A 165 -0.26 -24.48 -8.82
C PRO A 165 0.77 -24.19 -7.70
N TYR A 166 1.19 -22.92 -7.57
CA TYR A 166 2.11 -22.45 -6.54
C TYR A 166 1.40 -21.69 -5.41
N TYR A 167 0.07 -21.70 -5.39
CA TYR A 167 -0.69 -21.04 -4.33
C TYR A 167 -0.45 -21.72 -2.98
N VAL A 168 0.14 -20.98 -2.05
CA VAL A 168 0.36 -21.47 -0.68
C VAL A 168 -0.93 -21.37 0.13
N HIS A 169 -1.55 -22.52 0.41
CA HIS A 169 -2.72 -22.63 1.29
C HIS A 169 -2.33 -22.49 2.77
N ASN A 170 -3.26 -22.03 3.61
CA ASN A 170 -3.06 -21.87 5.05
C ASN A 170 -1.82 -21.04 5.41
N LEU A 171 -1.47 -20.07 4.56
CA LEU A 171 -0.27 -19.24 4.68
C LEU A 171 -0.14 -18.58 6.06
N LYS A 172 -1.25 -18.05 6.59
CA LYS A 172 -1.30 -17.48 7.95
C LYS A 172 -0.80 -18.46 9.02
N ALA A 173 -1.31 -19.69 9.02
CA ALA A 173 -0.93 -20.69 10.02
C ALA A 173 0.54 -21.11 9.87
N LYS A 174 1.02 -21.22 8.61
CA LYS A 174 2.43 -21.53 8.33
C LYS A 174 3.35 -20.44 8.87
N ILE A 175 3.05 -19.17 8.60
CA ILE A 175 3.83 -18.02 9.05
C ILE A 175 3.80 -17.90 10.57
N GLN A 176 2.63 -18.06 11.21
CA GLN A 176 2.51 -18.04 12.66
C GLN A 176 3.27 -19.18 13.36
N GLY A 177 3.50 -20.29 12.65
CA GLY A 177 4.35 -21.39 13.14
C GLY A 177 5.86 -21.12 13.03
N LEU A 178 6.28 -20.01 12.39
CA LEU A 178 7.69 -19.69 12.23
C LEU A 178 8.23 -19.01 13.50
N PRO A 179 9.32 -19.53 14.11
CA PRO A 179 9.80 -19.06 15.40
C PRO A 179 10.37 -17.62 15.36
N LEU A 180 10.82 -17.17 14.20
CA LEU A 180 11.47 -15.88 14.02
C LEU A 180 10.54 -14.80 13.43
N TRP A 181 9.25 -15.10 13.16
CA TRP A 181 8.36 -14.19 12.42
C TRP A 181 8.23 -12.80 13.05
N ASN A 182 8.21 -12.72 14.39
CA ASN A 182 8.22 -11.46 15.14
C ASN A 182 7.20 -10.42 14.62
N GLU A 183 5.96 -10.86 14.39
CA GLU A 183 4.88 -10.02 13.83
C GLU A 183 5.23 -9.35 12.49
N GLY A 184 6.20 -9.89 11.76
CA GLY A 184 6.71 -9.36 10.49
C GLY A 184 7.86 -8.35 10.63
N LYS A 185 8.28 -7.97 11.84
CA LYS A 185 9.37 -6.99 12.03
C LYS A 185 10.64 -7.49 11.33
N ASN A 186 11.29 -6.63 10.53
CA ASN A 186 12.47 -6.98 9.73
C ASN A 186 12.26 -8.11 8.70
N HIS A 187 11.02 -8.41 8.32
CA HIS A 187 10.71 -9.35 7.24
C HIS A 187 10.37 -8.60 5.95
N ILE A 188 10.65 -9.23 4.82
CA ILE A 188 10.23 -8.78 3.50
C ILE A 188 9.44 -9.89 2.80
N ILE A 189 8.29 -9.51 2.24
CA ILE A 189 7.39 -10.38 1.48
C ILE A 189 7.40 -9.95 0.03
N PHE A 190 7.38 -10.90 -0.91
CA PHE A 190 7.38 -10.63 -2.34
C PHE A 190 6.04 -10.97 -2.96
N ASN A 191 5.51 -10.10 -3.82
CA ASN A 191 4.30 -10.36 -4.58
C ASN A 191 4.43 -9.79 -6.00
N LEU A 192 4.20 -10.61 -7.02
CA LEU A 192 4.23 -10.17 -8.42
C LEU A 192 2.84 -10.19 -9.05
N TYR A 193 2.04 -11.21 -8.74
CA TYR A 193 0.75 -11.45 -9.35
C TYR A 193 -0.36 -11.33 -8.30
N SER A 194 -1.11 -10.23 -8.39
CA SER A 194 -2.25 -9.92 -7.54
C SER A 194 -3.53 -10.68 -7.91
N GLY A 195 -3.42 -11.91 -8.43
CA GLY A 195 -4.55 -12.69 -8.92
C GLY A 195 -4.82 -12.55 -10.42
N THR A 196 -5.87 -13.21 -10.89
CA THR A 196 -6.31 -13.24 -12.29
C THR A 196 -7.72 -12.68 -12.38
N TRP A 197 -8.06 -12.04 -13.50
CA TRP A 197 -9.41 -11.54 -13.75
C TRP A 197 -10.48 -12.65 -13.54
N PRO A 198 -11.63 -12.35 -12.92
CA PRO A 198 -12.06 -11.04 -12.41
C PRO A 198 -11.53 -10.71 -10.99
N ASP A 199 -10.85 -11.64 -10.34
CA ASP A 199 -10.55 -11.64 -8.90
C ASP A 199 -9.16 -11.07 -8.57
N TYR A 200 -8.86 -9.86 -9.06
CA TYR A 200 -7.64 -9.16 -8.63
C TYR A 200 -7.76 -8.74 -7.16
N THR A 201 -6.77 -9.12 -6.35
CA THR A 201 -6.70 -8.78 -4.92
C THR A 201 -5.41 -8.02 -4.59
N GLU A 202 -5.58 -6.89 -3.90
CA GLU A 202 -4.46 -6.18 -3.29
C GLU A 202 -3.96 -6.87 -2.02
N ASP A 203 -4.82 -7.68 -1.38
CA ASP A 203 -4.52 -8.47 -0.20
C ASP A 203 -3.78 -9.76 -0.58
N LEU A 204 -2.77 -10.11 0.22
CA LEU A 204 -2.05 -11.37 0.12
C LEU A 204 -2.86 -12.54 0.74
N GLY A 205 -4.03 -12.29 1.30
CA GLY A 205 -4.85 -13.28 1.99
C GLY A 205 -4.33 -13.63 3.38
N PHE A 206 -3.46 -12.78 3.94
CA PHE A 206 -3.03 -12.82 5.33
C PHE A 206 -2.49 -11.45 5.76
N ASP A 207 -2.49 -11.21 7.07
CA ASP A 207 -1.91 -10.01 7.63
C ASP A 207 -0.38 -10.12 7.72
N ILE A 208 0.31 -9.24 6.97
CA ILE A 208 1.78 -9.14 6.97
C ILE A 208 2.35 -8.43 8.20
N GLY A 209 1.50 -7.84 9.04
CA GLY A 209 1.89 -7.12 10.24
C GLY A 209 2.89 -6.00 9.94
N LEU A 210 4.07 -6.10 10.55
CA LEU A 210 5.16 -5.13 10.47
C LEU A 210 6.14 -5.41 9.32
N ALA A 211 5.87 -6.40 8.46
CA ALA A 211 6.77 -6.73 7.35
C ALA A 211 6.71 -5.71 6.23
N MET A 212 7.84 -5.53 5.54
CA MET A 212 7.94 -4.78 4.29
C MET A 212 7.36 -5.61 3.14
N LEU A 213 6.76 -4.92 2.16
CA LEU A 213 6.19 -5.55 0.98
C LEU A 213 6.95 -5.10 -0.27
N ALA A 214 7.59 -6.05 -0.95
CA ALA A 214 8.12 -5.87 -2.30
C ALA A 214 7.06 -6.34 -3.30
N LYS A 215 6.37 -5.40 -3.94
CA LYS A 215 5.20 -5.72 -4.79
C LYS A 215 5.27 -5.07 -6.16
N ALA A 216 4.92 -5.84 -7.19
CA ALA A 216 4.64 -5.31 -8.51
C ALA A 216 3.22 -4.76 -8.61
N SER A 217 3.04 -3.69 -9.38
CA SER A 217 1.72 -3.06 -9.61
C SER A 217 0.98 -2.67 -8.33
N ILE A 218 1.71 -2.29 -7.27
CA ILE A 218 1.10 -1.83 -6.02
C ILE A 218 0.40 -0.48 -6.21
N SER A 219 -0.84 -0.37 -5.72
CA SER A 219 -1.59 0.90 -5.71
C SER A 219 -0.89 1.94 -4.82
N THR A 220 -0.90 3.21 -5.25
CA THR A 220 -0.41 4.34 -4.46
C THR A 220 -1.16 4.52 -3.13
N GLU A 221 -2.38 3.98 -3.02
CA GLU A 221 -3.17 4.02 -1.78
C GLU A 221 -2.67 3.02 -0.72
N ASN A 222 -2.06 1.91 -1.16
CA ASN A 222 -1.57 0.84 -0.29
C ASN A 222 -0.05 0.89 -0.08
N PHE A 223 0.69 1.45 -1.03
CA PHE A 223 2.14 1.58 -0.95
C PHE A 223 2.56 2.45 0.24
N ARG A 224 3.40 1.92 1.14
CA ARG A 224 3.96 2.66 2.27
C ARG A 224 5.29 3.31 1.86
N PRO A 225 5.35 4.64 1.67
CA PRO A 225 6.55 5.30 1.19
C PRO A 225 7.73 5.10 2.13
N ASN A 226 8.92 4.92 1.55
CA ASN A 226 10.18 4.65 2.25
C ASN A 226 10.22 3.34 3.04
N PHE A 227 9.18 2.50 2.97
CA PHE A 227 9.10 1.24 3.71
C PHE A 227 8.85 0.04 2.79
N ASP A 228 7.89 0.16 1.88
CA ASP A 228 7.64 -0.84 0.85
C ASP A 228 8.53 -0.61 -0.38
N ILE A 229 8.68 -1.66 -1.19
CA ILE A 229 9.53 -1.66 -2.38
C ILE A 229 8.65 -1.91 -3.61
N SER A 230 8.61 -0.93 -4.51
CA SER A 230 8.00 -1.13 -5.82
C SER A 230 8.99 -1.86 -6.72
N ILE A 231 8.60 -3.04 -7.22
CA ILE A 231 9.40 -3.86 -8.12
C ILE A 231 8.70 -4.00 -9.47
N PRO A 232 9.43 -4.15 -10.59
CA PRO A 232 8.81 -4.41 -11.88
C PRO A 232 8.14 -5.79 -11.89
N LEU A 233 7.10 -5.93 -12.71
CA LEU A 233 6.46 -7.21 -12.96
C LEU A 233 7.34 -8.05 -13.88
N PHE A 234 7.78 -9.20 -13.39
CA PHE A 234 8.50 -10.20 -14.18
C PHE A 234 7.54 -11.27 -14.70
N SER A 235 7.83 -11.85 -15.85
CA SER A 235 7.16 -13.07 -16.31
C SER A 235 7.62 -14.28 -15.49
N LYS A 236 6.80 -15.34 -15.45
CA LYS A 236 7.16 -16.59 -14.73
C LYS A 236 8.46 -17.20 -15.29
N ASP A 237 8.66 -17.08 -16.60
CA ASP A 237 9.84 -17.60 -17.32
C ASP A 237 11.00 -16.60 -17.39
N HIS A 238 11.03 -15.58 -16.52
CA HIS A 238 12.11 -14.59 -16.54
C HIS A 238 13.46 -15.25 -16.18
N PRO A 239 14.50 -15.13 -17.02
CA PRO A 239 15.76 -15.81 -16.77
C PRO A 239 16.47 -15.22 -15.56
N ARG A 240 17.02 -16.09 -14.70
CA ARG A 240 17.72 -15.68 -13.46
C ARG A 240 18.95 -14.81 -13.73
N THR A 241 19.68 -15.12 -14.79
CA THR A 241 20.86 -14.38 -15.22
C THR A 241 20.61 -13.83 -16.62
N GLY A 242 21.27 -12.73 -16.96
CA GLY A 242 21.28 -12.24 -18.33
C GLY A 242 21.63 -13.37 -19.30
N GLY A 243 20.97 -13.36 -20.47
CA GLY A 243 21.17 -14.35 -21.52
C GLY A 243 22.54 -14.26 -22.17
N GLU A 244 22.60 -14.46 -23.49
CA GLU A 244 23.87 -14.35 -24.20
C GLU A 244 24.55 -13.00 -23.94
N ARG A 245 25.89 -13.05 -23.91
CA ARG A 245 26.72 -11.87 -23.70
C ARG A 245 26.30 -10.81 -24.72
N GLY A 246 25.88 -9.65 -24.24
CA GLY A 246 25.51 -8.54 -25.12
C GLY A 246 26.66 -8.22 -26.08
N TYR A 247 26.34 -7.70 -27.26
CA TYR A 247 27.32 -7.44 -28.33
C TYR A 247 28.39 -6.39 -27.98
N LEU A 248 28.29 -5.73 -26.83
CA LEU A 248 29.29 -4.80 -26.30
C LEU A 248 30.54 -5.56 -25.87
N LYS A 249 31.50 -5.65 -26.79
CA LYS A 249 32.80 -6.27 -26.57
C LYS A 249 33.78 -5.38 -25.79
N HIS A 250 33.52 -4.07 -25.70
CA HIS A 250 34.43 -3.09 -25.11
C HIS A 250 33.63 -2.04 -24.32
N ASN A 251 34.10 -1.69 -23.11
CA ASN A 251 33.52 -0.60 -22.33
C ASN A 251 33.87 0.73 -23.01
N THR A 252 32.90 1.42 -23.59
CA THR A 252 33.04 2.78 -24.12
C THR A 252 32.86 3.84 -23.01
N ILE A 253 33.42 3.60 -21.83
CA ILE A 253 33.49 4.63 -20.79
C ILE A 253 34.70 5.50 -21.14
N PRO A 254 34.52 6.79 -21.50
CA PRO A 254 35.64 7.69 -21.74
C PRO A 254 36.45 7.92 -20.44
N PRO A 255 37.75 8.22 -20.55
CA PRO A 255 38.61 8.55 -19.42
C PRO A 255 38.19 9.84 -18.70
#